data_AF-A0A3N5YVM2-F1
#
_entry.id   AF-A0A3N5YVM2-F1
#
_cell.length_a   1.000
_cell.length_b   1.000
_cell.length_c   1.000
_cell.angle_alpha   90.00
_cell.angle_beta   90.00
_cell.angle_gamma   90.00
#
_symmetry.space_group_name_H-M   'P 1'
#
loop_
_entity.id
_entity.type
_entity.pdbx_description
1 polymer ?
#
loop_
_entity_poly.entity_id
_entity_poly.type
_entity_poly.pdbx_seq_one_letter_code
_entity_poly.pdbx_strand_id
1 'polypeptide(L)'
;MKIAELVKKTGVPKETIHYYIREGLVRKPRKSGSNTAEYTAAHVERILLVKELRDIFFLPIPEIKKILKQSRKQSLPDQAASDFHNKYFRPLDRLLSTEIVGAEAFRTATGLGRKWLAIMEEWGVITHTLREGKPVYSRDDVTIGRLMVDMDTLGFGPKDGYDPEELRRIADFI
;
A
#
# COMPACT_ATOMS: atom_id res chain seq x y z
N MET A 1 16.67 -9.97 -21.87
CA MET A 1 17.87 -9.76 -21.02
C MET A 1 18.30 -11.09 -20.40
N LYS A 2 19.61 -11.29 -20.18
CA LYS A 2 20.17 -12.48 -19.53
C LYS A 2 20.15 -12.35 -17.99
N ILE A 3 20.39 -13.44 -17.27
CA ILE A 3 20.40 -13.44 -15.80
C ILE A 3 21.43 -12.47 -15.21
N ALA A 4 22.61 -12.33 -15.81
CA ALA A 4 23.65 -11.40 -15.33
C ALA A 4 23.18 -9.93 -15.40
N GLU A 5 22.47 -9.56 -16.48
CA GLU A 5 21.88 -8.23 -16.62
C GLU A 5 20.75 -8.02 -15.62
N LEU A 6 19.95 -9.05 -15.37
CA LEU A 6 18.86 -9.00 -14.40
C LEU A 6 19.38 -8.78 -12.97
N VAL A 7 20.45 -9.48 -12.59
CA VAL A 7 21.15 -9.27 -11.30
C VAL A 7 21.65 -7.83 -11.21
N LYS A 8 22.32 -7.31 -12.25
CA LYS A 8 22.80 -5.92 -12.27
C LYS A 8 21.66 -4.90 -12.11
N LYS A 9 20.53 -5.11 -12.78
CA LYS A 9 19.38 -4.18 -12.73
C LYS A 9 18.61 -4.22 -11.42
N THR A 10 18.54 -5.37 -10.76
CA THR A 10 17.73 -5.56 -9.54
C THR A 10 18.55 -5.47 -8.25
N GLY A 11 19.86 -5.66 -8.35
CA GLY A 11 20.74 -5.85 -7.20
C GLY A 11 20.42 -7.11 -6.39
N VAL A 12 19.66 -8.05 -6.95
CA VAL A 12 19.26 -9.30 -6.28
C VAL A 12 20.15 -10.44 -6.78
N PRO A 13 20.77 -11.25 -5.89
CA PRO A 13 21.61 -12.37 -6.29
C PRO A 13 20.87 -13.38 -7.16
N LYS A 14 21.61 -14.04 -8.06
CA LYS A 14 21.08 -15.03 -9.01
C LYS A 14 20.30 -16.14 -8.30
N GLU A 15 20.84 -16.64 -7.19
CA GLU A 15 20.27 -17.70 -6.38
C GLU A 15 18.92 -17.28 -5.78
N THR A 16 18.82 -16.03 -5.32
CA THR A 16 17.58 -15.45 -4.80
C THR A 16 16.53 -15.26 -5.89
N ILE A 17 16.94 -14.82 -7.10
CA ILE A 17 16.03 -14.74 -8.25
C ILE A 17 15.48 -16.13 -8.60
N HIS A 18 16.34 -17.15 -8.64
CA HIS A 18 15.91 -18.53 -8.86
C HIS A 18 14.99 -19.04 -7.76
N TYR A 19 15.26 -18.69 -6.50
CA TYR A 19 14.36 -18.96 -5.38
C TYR A 19 12.99 -18.32 -5.59
N TYR A 20 12.90 -17.04 -5.95
CA TYR A 20 11.63 -16.36 -6.23
C TYR A 20 10.85 -17.00 -7.38
N ILE A 21 11.54 -17.51 -8.40
CA ILE A 21 10.92 -18.25 -9.52
C ILE A 21 10.38 -19.61 -9.05
N ARG A 22 11.13 -20.34 -8.21
CA ARG A 22 10.68 -21.62 -7.63
C ARG A 22 9.45 -21.45 -6.73
N GLU A 23 9.46 -20.40 -5.91
CA GLU A 23 8.33 -20.05 -5.03
C GLU A 23 7.11 -19.49 -5.79
N GLY A 24 7.27 -19.18 -7.08
CA GLY A 24 6.21 -18.67 -7.95
C GLY A 24 5.92 -17.18 -7.77
N LEU A 25 6.78 -16.44 -7.07
CA LEU A 25 6.68 -14.99 -6.90
C LEU A 25 6.96 -14.26 -8.23
N VAL A 26 7.90 -14.80 -9.01
CA VAL A 26 8.30 -14.31 -10.33
C VAL A 26 7.93 -15.36 -11.38
N ARG A 27 7.42 -14.92 -12.53
CA ARG A 27 7.08 -15.84 -13.63
C ARG A 27 8.34 -16.55 -14.13
N LYS A 28 8.19 -17.81 -14.57
CA LYS A 28 9.27 -18.52 -15.24
C LYS A 28 9.64 -17.77 -16.53
N PRO A 29 10.94 -17.51 -16.78
CA PRO A 29 11.40 -16.86 -18.00
C PRO A 29 11.15 -17.74 -19.22
N ARG A 30 11.13 -17.13 -20.41
CA ARG A 30 11.08 -17.90 -21.67
C ARG A 30 12.42 -18.58 -21.88
N LYS A 31 12.40 -19.87 -22.24
CA LYS A 31 13.62 -20.58 -22.65
C LYS A 31 13.92 -20.20 -24.11
N SER A 32 15.13 -19.73 -24.37
CA SER A 32 15.62 -19.36 -25.71
C SER A 32 16.71 -20.33 -26.21
N GLY A 33 17.02 -21.40 -25.45
CA GLY A 33 17.96 -22.48 -25.82
C GLY A 33 18.13 -23.49 -24.67
N SER A 34 18.97 -24.53 -24.83
CA SER A 34 19.11 -25.62 -23.83
C SER A 34 19.59 -25.12 -22.46
N ASN A 35 20.36 -24.03 -22.42
CA ASN A 35 20.86 -23.42 -21.19
C ASN A 35 20.67 -21.90 -21.13
N THR A 36 19.68 -21.36 -21.85
CA THR A 36 19.45 -19.91 -21.92
C THR A 36 18.00 -19.57 -21.58
N ALA A 37 17.84 -18.73 -20.56
CA ALA A 37 16.59 -18.10 -20.20
C ALA A 37 16.61 -16.61 -20.57
N GLU A 38 15.48 -16.12 -21.07
CA GLU A 38 15.27 -14.73 -21.42
C GLU A 38 14.29 -14.08 -20.45
N TYR A 39 14.76 -12.98 -19.84
CA TYR A 39 14.02 -12.17 -18.89
C TYR A 39 13.61 -10.84 -19.55
N THR A 40 12.50 -10.28 -19.09
CA THR A 40 11.90 -9.03 -19.61
C THR A 40 11.85 -7.96 -18.53
N ALA A 41 11.49 -6.72 -18.88
CA ALA A 41 11.31 -5.63 -17.92
C ALA A 41 10.31 -5.98 -16.80
N ALA A 42 9.23 -6.70 -17.14
CA ALA A 42 8.27 -7.20 -16.15
C ALA A 42 8.89 -8.13 -15.09
N HIS A 43 10.00 -8.82 -15.40
CA HIS A 43 10.72 -9.59 -14.39
C HIS A 43 11.48 -8.67 -13.42
N VAL A 44 12.07 -7.58 -13.93
CA VAL A 44 12.77 -6.58 -13.10
C VAL A 44 11.79 -5.96 -12.11
N GLU A 45 10.68 -5.42 -12.60
CA GLU A 45 9.64 -4.80 -11.75
C GLU A 45 9.14 -5.76 -10.68
N ARG A 46 8.87 -7.01 -11.08
CA ARG A 46 8.38 -8.04 -10.16
C ARG A 46 9.41 -8.39 -9.08
N ILE A 47 10.68 -8.50 -9.45
CA ILE A 47 11.77 -8.81 -8.50
C ILE A 47 11.97 -7.65 -7.53
N LEU A 48 11.94 -6.40 -8.01
CA LEU A 48 12.06 -5.22 -7.17
C LEU A 48 10.90 -5.11 -6.17
N LEU A 49 9.67 -5.38 -6.61
CA LEU A 49 8.50 -5.42 -5.71
C LEU A 49 8.65 -6.51 -4.63
N VAL A 50 9.06 -7.73 -5.02
CA VAL A 50 9.30 -8.80 -4.04
C VAL A 50 10.40 -8.42 -3.05
N LYS A 51 11.48 -7.81 -3.54
CA LYS A 51 12.59 -7.33 -2.72
C LYS A 51 12.11 -6.27 -1.73
N GLU A 52 11.32 -5.31 -2.17
CA GLU A 52 10.77 -4.24 -1.33
C GLU A 52 9.86 -4.80 -0.23
N LEU A 53 8.91 -5.67 -0.58
CA LEU A 53 8.02 -6.35 0.37
C LEU A 53 8.76 -7.17 1.42
N ARG A 54 9.90 -7.75 1.06
CA ARG A 54 10.73 -8.54 1.99
C ARG A 54 11.66 -7.67 2.83
N ASP A 55 12.39 -6.76 2.21
CA ASP A 55 13.52 -6.06 2.83
C ASP A 55 13.08 -4.81 3.60
N ILE A 56 12.00 -4.16 3.17
CA ILE A 56 11.46 -2.94 3.82
C ILE A 56 10.28 -3.31 4.72
N PHE A 57 9.36 -4.13 4.23
CA PHE A 57 8.13 -4.47 4.96
C PHE A 57 8.24 -5.76 5.78
N PHE A 58 9.42 -6.40 5.79
CA PHE A 58 9.73 -7.62 6.55
C PHE A 58 8.71 -8.75 6.37
N LEU A 59 8.02 -8.78 5.22
CA LEU A 59 6.97 -9.76 4.98
C LEU A 59 7.58 -11.14 4.71
N PRO A 60 7.05 -12.21 5.34
CA PRO A 60 7.48 -13.55 5.03
C PRO A 60 6.98 -13.95 3.64
N ILE A 61 7.76 -14.78 2.95
CA ILE A 61 7.51 -15.21 1.56
C ILE A 61 6.07 -15.74 1.31
N PRO A 62 5.44 -16.51 2.22
CA PRO A 62 4.06 -16.95 2.04
C PRO A 62 3.05 -15.80 1.93
N GLU A 63 3.22 -14.73 2.70
CA GLU A 63 2.33 -13.56 2.68
C GLU A 63 2.55 -12.74 1.42
N ILE A 64 3.81 -12.53 1.01
CA ILE A 64 4.14 -11.91 -0.27
C ILE A 64 3.44 -12.65 -1.40
N LYS A 65 3.46 -13.99 -1.41
CA LYS A 65 2.80 -14.80 -2.44
C LYS A 65 1.29 -14.60 -2.50
N LYS A 66 0.61 -14.40 -1.35
CA LYS A 66 -0.84 -14.13 -1.30
C LYS A 66 -1.17 -12.77 -1.95
N ILE A 67 -0.47 -11.72 -1.54
CA ILE A 67 -0.62 -10.35 -2.08
C ILE A 67 -0.45 -10.37 -3.60
N LEU A 68 0.64 -10.99 -4.04
CA LEU A 68 1.03 -11.11 -5.44
C LEU A 68 0.09 -11.96 -6.30
N LYS A 69 -0.76 -12.80 -5.69
CA LYS A 69 -1.81 -13.60 -6.35
C LYS A 69 -3.13 -12.84 -6.43
N GLN A 70 -3.47 -12.06 -5.40
CA GLN A 70 -4.64 -11.18 -5.41
C GLN A 70 -4.51 -10.10 -6.48
N SER A 71 -3.32 -9.49 -6.61
CA SER A 71 -3.05 -8.46 -7.62
C SER A 71 -3.20 -8.95 -9.07
N ARG A 72 -3.03 -10.26 -9.33
CA ARG A 72 -3.26 -10.84 -10.68
C ARG A 72 -4.72 -11.04 -11.01
N LYS A 73 -5.59 -11.25 -10.01
CA LYS A 73 -7.04 -11.42 -10.23
C LYS A 73 -7.71 -10.11 -10.61
N GLN A 74 -7.08 -8.98 -10.33
CA GLN A 74 -7.58 -7.63 -10.60
C GLN A 74 -7.24 -7.10 -12.00
N SER A 75 -6.82 -7.96 -12.94
CA SER A 75 -6.53 -7.52 -14.31
C SER A 75 -7.80 -7.52 -15.19
N LEU A 76 -8.35 -6.30 -15.36
CA LEU A 76 -9.40 -5.78 -16.29
C LEU A 76 -10.83 -5.62 -15.71
N PRO A 77 -11.52 -4.49 -15.94
CA PRO A 77 -11.23 -3.14 -15.46
C PRO A 77 -12.40 -2.62 -14.59
N ASP A 78 -12.14 -2.33 -13.31
CA ASP A 78 -12.90 -1.30 -12.60
C ASP A 78 -11.99 -0.08 -12.52
N GLN A 79 -12.18 0.87 -13.43
CA GLN A 79 -11.42 2.13 -13.44
C GLN A 79 -11.55 2.84 -12.09
N ALA A 80 -12.68 2.72 -11.40
CA ALA A 80 -12.87 3.24 -10.05
C ALA A 80 -11.91 2.58 -9.04
N ALA A 81 -11.77 1.25 -9.04
CA ALA A 81 -10.87 0.54 -8.13
C ALA A 81 -9.39 0.69 -8.53
N SER A 82 -9.09 0.76 -9.83
CA SER A 82 -7.74 1.03 -10.34
C SER A 82 -7.29 2.47 -10.10
N ASP A 83 -8.19 3.45 -10.16
CA ASP A 83 -7.90 4.83 -9.80
C ASP A 83 -7.74 4.95 -8.28
N PHE A 84 -8.54 4.21 -7.50
CA PHE A 84 -8.38 4.10 -6.05
C PHE A 84 -7.04 3.47 -5.66
N HIS A 85 -6.66 2.37 -6.32
CA HIS A 85 -5.40 1.68 -6.09
C HIS A 85 -4.21 2.50 -6.64
N ASN A 86 -4.36 3.24 -7.73
CA ASN A 86 -3.28 4.11 -8.26
C ASN A 86 -3.11 5.41 -7.48
N LYS A 87 -4.19 5.95 -6.88
CA LYS A 87 -4.15 7.18 -6.06
C LYS A 87 -3.60 6.92 -4.65
N TYR A 88 -3.80 5.72 -4.09
CA TYR A 88 -3.42 5.41 -2.71
C TYR A 88 -2.38 4.30 -2.55
N PHE A 89 -2.27 3.36 -3.48
CA PHE A 89 -1.31 2.25 -3.47
C PHE A 89 -0.18 2.45 -4.47
N ARG A 90 0.42 3.65 -4.52
CA ARG A 90 1.83 3.77 -4.91
C ARG A 90 2.70 3.51 -3.68
N PRO A 91 3.47 2.40 -3.64
CA PRO A 91 4.53 2.21 -2.64
C PRO A 91 5.50 3.41 -2.52
N LEU A 92 5.50 4.32 -3.49
CA LEU A 92 6.41 5.46 -3.60
C LEU A 92 5.95 6.75 -2.91
N ASP A 93 4.65 6.96 -2.67
CA ASP A 93 4.20 8.13 -1.87
C ASP A 93 4.43 7.91 -0.35
N ARG A 94 4.96 6.74 0.03
CA ARG A 94 5.48 6.43 1.38
C ARG A 94 6.81 7.08 1.68
N LEU A 95 7.57 7.48 0.67
CA LEU A 95 8.95 7.95 0.83
C LEU A 95 9.07 9.47 1.03
N LEU A 96 8.02 10.26 0.79
CA LEU A 96 8.11 11.72 0.78
C LEU A 96 6.85 12.41 1.37
N SER A 97 6.63 12.36 2.69
CA SER A 97 6.10 13.50 3.49
C SER A 97 5.78 13.12 4.95
N THR A 98 5.99 14.13 5.79
CA THR A 98 6.16 14.26 7.24
C THR A 98 4.92 13.99 8.08
N GLU A 99 5.15 13.54 9.32
CA GLU A 99 4.20 13.62 10.42
C GLU A 99 3.55 15.02 10.46
N ILE A 100 2.24 15.10 10.67
CA ILE A 100 1.54 16.38 10.71
C ILE A 100 1.39 16.81 12.16
N VAL A 101 1.96 17.96 12.50
CA VAL A 101 1.87 18.55 13.83
C VAL A 101 0.68 19.51 13.89
N GLY A 102 -0.28 19.20 14.76
CA GLY A 102 -1.44 20.01 15.07
C GLY A 102 -2.71 19.56 14.35
N ALA A 103 -3.82 19.56 15.10
CA ALA A 103 -5.14 19.15 14.61
C ALA A 103 -5.62 20.00 13.42
N GLU A 104 -5.34 21.31 13.41
CA GLU A 104 -5.73 22.17 12.29
C GLU A 104 -4.93 21.85 11.01
N ALA A 105 -3.63 21.60 11.11
CA ALA A 105 -2.83 21.18 9.97
C ALA A 105 -3.30 19.83 9.41
N PHE A 106 -3.67 18.90 10.29
CA PHE A 106 -4.25 17.61 9.91
C PHE A 106 -5.57 17.78 9.15
N ARG A 107 -6.46 18.63 9.66
CA ARG A 107 -7.75 18.92 9.01
C ARG A 107 -7.57 19.58 7.65
N THR A 108 -6.64 20.53 7.51
CA THR A 108 -6.32 21.14 6.22
C THR A 108 -5.77 20.11 5.23
N ALA A 109 -4.92 19.18 5.68
CA ALA A 109 -4.33 18.16 4.82
C ALA A 109 -5.31 17.05 4.40
N THR A 110 -6.28 16.73 5.25
CA THR A 110 -7.23 15.63 5.01
C THR A 110 -8.57 16.09 4.45
N GLY A 111 -8.97 17.34 4.71
CA GLY A 111 -10.32 17.83 4.45
C GLY A 111 -11.32 17.47 5.56
N LEU A 112 -10.88 16.80 6.64
CA LEU A 112 -11.77 16.29 7.67
C LEU A 112 -12.35 17.43 8.53
N GLY A 113 -13.67 17.38 8.75
CA GLY A 113 -14.38 18.34 9.61
C GLY A 113 -13.94 18.21 11.08
N ARG A 114 -14.02 19.31 11.85
CA ARG A 114 -13.60 19.33 13.27
C ARG A 114 -14.35 18.30 14.12
N LYS A 115 -15.67 18.23 13.94
CA LYS A 115 -16.53 17.27 14.64
C LYS A 115 -16.12 15.83 14.33
N TRP A 116 -15.80 15.56 13.06
CA TRP A 116 -15.41 14.23 12.60
C TRP A 116 -14.03 13.80 13.10
N LEU A 117 -13.06 14.72 13.14
CA LEU A 117 -11.77 14.43 13.73
C LEU A 117 -11.90 13.99 15.20
N ALA A 118 -12.65 14.73 16.00
CA ALA A 118 -12.86 14.39 17.40
C ALA A 118 -13.52 13.02 17.60
N ILE A 119 -14.53 12.69 16.79
CA ILE A 119 -15.21 11.38 16.82
C ILE A 119 -14.23 10.25 16.43
N MET A 120 -13.43 10.45 15.39
CA MET A 120 -12.48 9.44 14.90
C MET A 120 -11.31 9.23 15.88
N GLU A 121 -10.90 10.28 16.59
CA GLU A 121 -9.93 10.20 17.70
C GLU A 121 -10.51 9.43 18.89
N GLU A 122 -11.76 9.71 19.26
CA GLU A 122 -12.47 8.99 20.32
C GLU A 122 -12.62 7.50 20.00
N TRP A 123 -12.87 7.16 18.74
CA TRP A 123 -13.00 5.77 18.29
C TRP A 123 -11.65 5.08 18.03
N GLY A 124 -10.53 5.80 18.14
CA GLY A 124 -9.19 5.26 17.87
C GLY A 124 -8.92 4.95 16.39
N VAL A 125 -9.81 5.38 15.49
CA VAL A 125 -9.64 5.23 14.03
C VAL A 125 -8.54 6.16 13.52
N ILE A 126 -8.46 7.36 14.10
CA ILE A 126 -7.34 8.28 13.93
C ILE A 126 -6.67 8.39 15.29
N THR A 127 -5.37 8.20 15.32
CA THR A 127 -4.56 8.32 16.53
C THR A 127 -3.59 9.48 16.41
N HIS A 128 -3.04 9.92 17.53
CA HIS A 128 -1.95 10.89 17.54
C HIS A 128 -1.03 10.65 18.73
N THR A 129 0.22 11.08 18.59
CA THR A 129 1.15 11.21 19.71
C THR A 129 1.24 12.67 20.14
N LEU A 130 1.75 12.95 21.34
CA LEU A 130 2.00 14.33 21.77
C LEU A 130 3.47 14.66 21.61
N ARG A 131 3.79 15.71 20.85
CA ARG A 131 5.14 16.29 20.76
C ARG A 131 5.04 17.77 21.09
N GLU A 132 5.76 18.19 22.14
CA GLU A 132 5.75 19.58 22.63
C GLU A 132 4.33 20.11 22.92
N GLY A 133 3.46 19.26 23.47
CA GLY A 133 2.08 19.62 23.79
C GLY A 133 1.12 19.74 22.59
N LYS A 134 1.57 19.40 21.37
CA LYS A 134 0.74 19.38 20.16
C LYS A 134 0.49 17.94 19.69
N PRO A 135 -0.71 17.63 19.18
CA PRO A 135 -0.98 16.33 18.58
C PRO A 135 -0.17 16.18 17.29
N VAL A 136 0.48 15.03 17.14
CA VAL A 136 1.25 14.65 15.96
C VAL A 136 0.61 13.42 15.37
N TYR A 137 0.05 13.59 14.18
CA TYR A 137 -0.64 12.55 13.45
C TYR A 137 0.34 11.81 12.57
N SER A 138 0.25 10.49 12.59
CA SER A 138 1.05 9.66 11.71
C SER A 138 0.55 9.77 10.27
N ARG A 139 1.34 9.25 9.36
CA ARG A 139 0.98 9.18 7.94
C ARG A 139 -0.23 8.26 7.69
N ASP A 140 -0.39 7.23 8.51
CA ASP A 140 -1.52 6.31 8.39
C ASP A 140 -2.81 7.03 8.80
N ASP A 141 -2.77 7.83 9.86
CA ASP A 141 -3.88 8.70 10.28
C ASP A 141 -4.29 9.68 9.16
N VAL A 142 -3.33 10.28 8.47
CA VAL A 142 -3.58 11.21 7.35
C VAL A 142 -4.19 10.47 6.15
N THR A 143 -3.82 9.20 5.94
CA THR A 143 -4.37 8.37 4.88
C THR A 143 -5.81 7.98 5.20
N ILE A 144 -6.06 7.56 6.44
CA ILE A 144 -7.40 7.24 6.95
C ILE A 144 -8.30 8.48 6.88
N GLY A 145 -7.82 9.65 7.31
CA GLY A 145 -8.58 10.90 7.25
C GLY A 145 -9.01 11.29 5.84
N ARG A 146 -8.11 11.16 4.84
CA ARG A 146 -8.45 11.41 3.43
C ARG A 146 -9.42 10.39 2.87
N LEU A 147 -9.24 9.11 3.21
CA LEU A 147 -10.15 8.04 2.82
C LEU A 147 -11.58 8.31 3.31
N MET A 148 -11.74 8.77 4.55
CA MET A 148 -13.05 9.10 5.12
C MET A 148 -13.73 10.25 4.38
N VAL A 149 -12.97 11.28 3.99
CA VAL A 149 -13.50 12.39 3.18
C VAL A 149 -13.91 11.91 1.79
N ASP A 150 -13.09 11.10 1.12
CA ASP A 150 -13.42 10.53 -0.18
C ASP A 150 -14.68 9.64 -0.09
N MET A 151 -14.85 8.84 0.97
CA MET A 151 -16.06 8.04 1.19
C MET A 151 -17.32 8.89 1.33
N ASP A 152 -17.27 9.99 2.09
CA ASP A 152 -18.38 10.96 2.19
C ASP A 152 -18.70 11.63 0.85
N THR A 153 -17.70 11.88 -0.01
CA THR A 153 -17.94 12.41 -1.36
C THR A 153 -18.59 11.40 -2.30
N LEU A 154 -18.37 10.10 -2.07
CA LEU A 154 -18.88 9.00 -2.90
C LEU A 154 -20.27 8.52 -2.50
N GLY A 155 -20.93 9.17 -1.53
CA GLY A 155 -22.26 8.77 -1.06
C GLY A 155 -22.24 7.72 0.04
N PHE A 156 -21.10 7.49 0.68
CA PHE A 156 -20.94 6.59 1.83
C PHE A 156 -20.81 7.37 3.14
N GLY A 157 -21.36 8.58 3.17
CA GLY A 157 -21.31 9.47 4.31
C GLY A 157 -22.54 9.36 5.23
N PRO A 158 -22.47 9.94 6.43
CA PRO A 158 -23.61 10.04 7.34
C PRO A 158 -24.83 10.74 6.72
N LYS A 159 -24.59 11.68 5.81
CA LYS A 159 -25.64 12.39 5.07
C LYS A 159 -26.39 11.48 4.08
N ASP A 160 -25.80 10.35 3.72
CA ASP A 160 -26.31 9.39 2.73
C ASP A 160 -26.93 8.14 3.40
N GLY A 161 -27.07 8.15 4.73
CA GLY A 161 -27.71 7.08 5.50
C GLY A 161 -26.78 5.97 6.00
N TYR A 162 -25.47 6.11 5.81
CA TYR A 162 -24.48 5.21 6.40
C TYR A 162 -24.18 5.61 7.84
N ASP A 163 -24.37 4.69 8.78
CA ASP A 163 -24.06 4.94 10.19
C ASP A 163 -22.55 4.92 10.42
N PRO A 164 -21.92 6.06 10.77
CA PRO A 164 -20.48 6.12 10.98
C PRO A 164 -20.05 5.28 12.19
N GLU A 165 -20.94 4.96 13.14
CA GLU A 165 -20.63 4.06 14.27
C GLU A 165 -20.34 2.62 13.83
N GLU A 166 -20.74 2.19 12.63
CA GLU A 166 -20.34 0.89 12.10
C GLU A 166 -18.82 0.79 11.93
N LEU A 167 -18.13 1.92 11.68
CA LEU A 167 -16.67 1.96 11.56
C LEU A 167 -15.99 1.68 12.90
N ARG A 168 -16.58 2.12 14.02
CA ARG A 168 -16.08 1.83 15.37
C ARG A 168 -16.03 0.31 15.61
N ARG A 169 -17.09 -0.40 15.20
CA ARG A 169 -17.15 -1.87 15.34
C ARG A 169 -16.06 -2.59 14.53
N ILE A 170 -15.63 -2.01 13.41
CA ILE A 170 -14.54 -2.54 12.60
C ILE A 170 -13.19 -2.25 13.25
N ALA A 171 -13.01 -1.05 13.79
CA ALA A 171 -11.79 -0.66 14.49
C ALA A 171 -11.53 -1.50 15.75
N ASP A 172 -12.59 -1.83 16.51
CA ASP A 172 -12.51 -2.69 17.70
C ASP A 172 -12.06 -4.14 17.39
N PHE A 173 -12.08 -4.56 16.12
CA PHE A 173 -11.74 -5.92 15.69
C PHE A 173 -10.28 -6.10 15.22
N ILE A 174 -9.50 -5.02 15.14
CA ILE A 174 -8.10 -5.00 14.65
C ILE A 174 -7.15 -4.77 15.82
#